data_AF-A0A1Z4QFZ1-F1
#
_entry.id   AF-A0A1Z4QFZ1-F1
#
_cell.length_a   1.000
_cell.length_b   1.000
_cell.length_c   1.000
_cell.angle_alpha   90.00
_cell.angle_beta   90.00
_cell.angle_gamma   90.00
#
_symmetry.space_group_name_H-M   'P 1'
#
loop_
_entity.id
_entity.type
_entity.pdbx_description
1 polymer ?
#
loop_
_entity_poly.entity_id
_entity_poly.type
_entity_poly.pdbx_seq_one_letter_code
_entity_poly.pdbx_strand_id
1 'polypeptide(L)'
;MKLFTEYPELEEAKYCALMSELVKKNMDNLYGGEKKQTAKRDTHAKTHAAVQGTLEIFDFDEAAIKQELKKRTSLTEAQLQAISLKQGLFAKAKQYPVWLRFASGAFSVKGDYEGDTRSMAVKVIGVEGERLPQSHELKTQDIIVHNTELFFVRTIKDFHGFFSAIYRAGLFPLFKLLVLLWLNLHPYEFTLLKTSFKRFPKTLLIERYWSASAYSLGLKSDFDPSQPGRVPVEYPAVIKYGFTPISSQPPHQQLPLESRPESELKKAKALGSDDNYYREDIIQALAKPDAEYTWDFQIQFQTSPEMSIDDTTIPWNEEESPFFTVGRLTVKHQQVNDPQENNFGENLSFSPGNGLAVHRPVGAINRLRSIVYPIVAESRHNKRGVNYQEPTV
;
A
#
# COMPACT_ATOMS: atom_id res chain seq x y z
N MET A 1 10.04 -24.05 -4.05
CA MET A 1 8.82 -23.57 -3.35
C MET A 1 7.60 -23.98 -4.18
N LYS A 2 6.42 -24.07 -3.57
CA LYS A 2 5.16 -24.31 -4.28
C LYS A 2 4.51 -22.97 -4.63
N LEU A 3 3.70 -22.96 -5.69
CA LEU A 3 2.80 -21.86 -5.98
C LEU A 3 1.80 -21.67 -4.83
N PHE A 4 1.37 -20.43 -4.65
CA PHE A 4 0.34 -20.00 -3.71
C PHE A 4 0.62 -20.40 -2.26
N THR A 5 1.91 -20.46 -1.89
CA THR A 5 2.34 -20.93 -0.57
C THR A 5 3.25 -19.89 0.09
N GLU A 6 2.89 -19.45 1.29
CA GLU A 6 3.78 -18.64 2.14
C GLU A 6 4.83 -19.54 2.80
N TYR A 7 6.05 -19.03 2.95
CA TYR A 7 7.17 -19.64 3.65
C TYR A 7 7.72 -18.69 4.71
N PRO A 8 7.04 -18.59 5.86
CA PRO A 8 7.46 -17.66 6.92
C PRO A 8 8.82 -18.00 7.51
N GLU A 9 9.53 -16.99 8.00
CA GLU A 9 10.81 -17.20 8.69
C GLU A 9 10.61 -17.73 10.11
N LEU A 10 11.53 -18.58 10.59
CA LEU A 10 11.45 -19.18 11.94
C LEU A 10 11.36 -18.12 13.07
N GLU A 11 12.10 -17.02 12.95
CA GLU A 11 12.12 -15.95 13.96
C GLU A 11 11.13 -14.82 13.67
N GLU A 12 10.22 -14.98 12.70
CA GLU A 12 9.35 -13.89 12.26
C GLU A 12 8.48 -13.32 13.39
N ALA A 13 7.88 -14.19 14.21
CA ALA A 13 7.06 -13.78 15.35
C ALA A 13 7.85 -12.92 16.36
N LYS A 14 9.12 -13.25 16.60
CA LYS A 14 10.02 -12.47 17.45
C LYS A 14 10.24 -11.08 16.86
N TYR A 15 10.52 -10.97 15.56
CA TYR A 15 10.75 -9.66 14.93
C TYR A 15 9.46 -8.82 14.80
N CYS A 16 8.29 -9.44 14.61
CA CYS A 16 7.00 -8.75 14.71
C CYS A 16 6.76 -8.15 16.11
N ALA A 17 7.07 -8.90 17.17
CA ALA A 17 6.98 -8.40 18.53
C ALA A 17 7.96 -7.24 18.78
N LEU A 18 9.21 -7.37 18.34
CA LEU A 18 10.21 -6.30 18.44
C LEU A 18 9.80 -5.03 17.68
N MET A 19 9.25 -5.19 16.47
CA MET A 19 8.74 -4.07 15.68
C MET A 19 7.55 -3.38 16.34
N SER A 20 6.64 -4.16 16.94
CA SER A 20 5.48 -3.60 17.67
C SER A 20 5.92 -2.69 18.80
N GLU A 21 6.91 -3.10 19.59
CA GLU A 21 7.47 -2.29 20.68
C GLU A 21 8.28 -1.10 20.16
N LEU A 22 9.04 -1.29 19.09
CA LEU A 22 9.85 -0.24 18.49
C LEU A 22 9.00 0.89 17.90
N VAL A 23 7.89 0.56 17.23
CA VAL A 23 6.96 1.53 16.66
C VAL A 23 6.26 2.35 17.75
N LYS A 24 5.83 1.72 18.86
CA LYS A 24 5.28 2.44 20.02
C LYS A 24 6.28 3.46 20.58
N LYS A 25 7.51 3.01 20.83
CA LYS A 25 8.60 3.88 21.31
C LYS A 25 8.88 5.02 20.33
N ASN A 26 8.87 4.73 19.03
CA ASN A 26 9.07 5.76 18.01
C ASN A 26 7.94 6.79 18.00
N MET A 27 6.68 6.37 18.13
CA MET A 27 5.53 7.28 18.25
C MET A 27 5.62 8.16 19.49
N ASP A 28 6.12 7.63 20.62
CA ASP A 28 6.37 8.43 21.82
C ASP A 28 7.55 9.40 21.65
N ASN A 29 8.61 8.99 20.96
CA ASN A 29 9.74 9.86 20.64
C ASN A 29 9.33 11.02 19.71
N LEU A 30 8.53 10.73 18.68
CA LEU A 30 8.07 11.72 17.71
C LEU A 30 7.02 12.68 18.30
N TYR A 31 6.07 12.15 19.08
CA TYR A 31 4.84 12.83 19.46
C TYR A 31 4.53 12.76 20.98
N GLY A 32 5.56 12.67 21.81
CA GLY A 32 5.45 12.81 23.26
C GLY A 32 5.26 14.26 23.72
N GLY A 33 4.89 14.45 24.99
CA GLY A 33 4.77 15.77 25.62
C GLY A 33 3.84 16.74 24.87
N GLU A 34 4.36 17.91 24.52
CA GLU A 34 3.61 18.99 23.84
C GLU A 34 3.25 18.66 22.37
N LYS A 35 3.90 17.67 21.76
CA LYS A 35 3.68 17.29 20.35
C LYS A 35 2.50 16.34 20.14
N LYS A 36 1.80 15.95 21.21
CA LYS A 36 0.68 15.00 21.14
C LYS A 36 -0.43 15.44 20.19
N GLN A 37 -0.77 16.73 20.21
CA GLN A 37 -1.86 17.29 19.38
C GLN A 37 -1.52 17.33 17.88
N THR A 38 -0.24 17.29 17.53
CA THR A 38 0.25 17.30 16.14
C THR A 38 0.67 15.90 15.67
N ALA A 39 0.29 14.84 16.39
CA ALA A 39 0.69 13.48 16.06
C ALA A 39 0.27 13.09 14.64
N LYS A 40 1.27 12.80 13.80
CA LYS A 40 1.08 12.22 12.47
C LYS A 40 1.46 10.75 12.50
N ARG A 41 1.49 10.11 11.34
CA ARG A 41 2.02 8.75 11.19
C ARG A 41 3.54 8.75 11.39
N ASP A 42 4.10 7.62 11.80
CA ASP A 42 5.57 7.42 11.96
C ASP A 42 6.28 7.28 10.60
N THR A 43 5.55 6.78 9.62
CA THR A 43 5.89 6.61 8.22
C THR A 43 4.77 7.23 7.39
N HIS A 44 5.08 7.67 6.18
CA HIS A 44 4.10 8.39 5.36
C HIS A 44 3.53 9.64 6.05
N ALA A 45 4.35 10.34 6.83
CA ALA A 45 3.90 11.44 7.69
C ALA A 45 3.39 12.66 6.91
N LYS A 46 3.81 12.84 5.65
CA LYS A 46 3.34 13.90 4.76
C LYS A 46 2.15 13.41 3.94
N THR A 47 0.95 13.75 4.37
CA THR A 47 -0.28 13.65 3.57
C THR A 47 -0.30 14.76 2.52
N HIS A 48 -0.56 14.42 1.27
CA HIS A 48 -0.81 15.41 0.22
C HIS A 48 -2.29 15.77 0.17
N ALA A 49 -3.16 14.77 0.14
CA ALA A 49 -4.61 14.95 0.17
C ALA A 49 -5.33 13.68 0.64
N ALA A 50 -6.55 13.86 1.16
CA ALA A 50 -7.56 12.82 1.18
C ALA A 50 -8.66 13.22 0.19
N VAL A 51 -9.06 12.31 -0.70
CA VAL A 51 -10.04 12.60 -1.76
C VAL A 51 -11.10 11.51 -1.79
N GLN A 52 -12.30 11.88 -2.18
CA GLN A 52 -13.40 10.96 -2.45
C GLN A 52 -13.33 10.46 -3.89
N GLY A 53 -13.79 9.25 -4.11
CA GLY A 53 -13.92 8.66 -5.44
C GLY A 53 -14.89 7.51 -5.47
N THR A 54 -14.90 6.81 -6.60
CA THR A 54 -15.68 5.58 -6.79
C THR A 54 -14.79 4.47 -7.32
N LEU A 55 -14.95 3.26 -6.79
CA LEU A 55 -14.35 2.05 -7.32
C LEU A 55 -15.46 1.17 -7.90
N GLU A 56 -15.52 1.09 -9.21
CA GLU A 56 -16.37 0.15 -9.92
C GLU A 56 -15.66 -1.21 -10.03
N ILE A 57 -16.32 -2.28 -9.60
CA ILE A 57 -15.90 -3.65 -9.88
C ILE A 57 -16.69 -4.13 -11.09
N PHE A 58 -15.99 -4.68 -12.07
CA PHE A 58 -16.58 -5.16 -13.32
C PHE A 58 -17.14 -6.57 -13.19
N ASP A 59 -18.04 -6.92 -14.11
CA ASP A 59 -18.39 -8.31 -14.38
C ASP A 59 -17.35 -8.93 -15.33
N PHE A 60 -16.12 -9.09 -14.82
CA PHE A 60 -15.01 -9.57 -15.63
C PHE A 60 -15.16 -11.07 -15.99
N ASP A 61 -14.55 -11.48 -17.10
CA ASP A 61 -14.56 -12.87 -17.57
C ASP A 61 -13.52 -13.70 -16.81
N GLU A 62 -13.99 -14.36 -15.75
CA GLU A 62 -13.17 -15.28 -14.95
C GLU A 62 -12.62 -16.45 -15.77
N ALA A 63 -13.37 -16.95 -16.77
CA ALA A 63 -12.92 -18.06 -17.60
C ALA A 63 -11.74 -17.65 -18.49
N ALA A 64 -11.77 -16.45 -19.06
CA ALA A 64 -10.66 -15.89 -19.81
C ALA A 64 -9.39 -15.73 -18.95
N ILE A 65 -9.52 -15.23 -17.71
CA ILE A 65 -8.38 -15.12 -16.79
C ILE A 65 -7.82 -16.51 -16.46
N LYS A 66 -8.67 -17.49 -16.17
CA LYS A 66 -8.24 -18.88 -15.91
C LYS A 66 -7.54 -19.51 -17.12
N GLN A 67 -7.97 -19.21 -18.34
CA GLN A 67 -7.30 -19.67 -19.55
C GLN A 67 -5.89 -19.08 -19.68
N GLU A 68 -5.70 -17.80 -19.35
CA GLU A 68 -4.37 -17.20 -19.30
C GLU A 68 -3.49 -17.81 -18.21
N LEU A 69 -4.04 -18.08 -17.02
CA LEU A 69 -3.31 -18.80 -15.97
C LEU A 69 -2.89 -20.20 -16.41
N LYS A 70 -3.76 -20.92 -17.12
CA LYS A 70 -3.43 -22.25 -17.67
C LYS A 70 -2.23 -22.21 -18.62
N LYS A 71 -2.07 -21.15 -19.41
CA LYS A 71 -0.94 -20.99 -20.34
C LYS A 71 0.38 -20.66 -19.62
N ARG A 72 0.29 -20.06 -18.44
CA ARG A 72 1.42 -19.42 -17.74
C ARG A 72 1.87 -20.16 -16.48
N THR A 73 1.13 -21.20 -16.08
CA THR A 73 1.38 -21.96 -14.85
C THR A 73 1.38 -23.46 -15.13
N SER A 74 1.99 -24.21 -14.21
CA SER A 74 1.96 -25.68 -14.21
C SER A 74 0.77 -26.25 -13.42
N LEU A 75 -0.30 -25.47 -13.23
CA LEU A 75 -1.47 -25.91 -12.47
C LEU A 75 -2.23 -27.02 -13.21
N THR A 76 -2.69 -28.01 -12.46
CA THR A 76 -3.62 -29.02 -12.96
C THR A 76 -5.00 -28.42 -13.23
N GLU A 77 -5.79 -29.08 -14.07
CA GLU A 77 -7.17 -28.65 -14.36
C GLU A 77 -8.02 -28.57 -13.08
N ALA A 78 -7.86 -29.51 -12.15
CA ALA A 78 -8.55 -29.50 -10.86
C ALA A 78 -8.16 -28.29 -10.00
N GLN A 79 -6.87 -27.92 -9.97
CA GLN A 79 -6.40 -26.73 -9.26
C GLN A 79 -6.95 -25.43 -9.89
N LEU A 80 -6.96 -25.33 -11.22
CA LEU A 80 -7.53 -24.18 -11.92
C LEU A 80 -9.04 -24.04 -11.67
N GLN A 81 -9.78 -25.15 -11.63
CA GLN A 81 -11.21 -25.16 -11.33
C GLN A 81 -11.50 -24.78 -9.87
N ALA A 82 -10.61 -25.11 -8.94
CA ALA A 82 -10.72 -24.75 -7.53
C ALA A 82 -10.50 -23.25 -7.25
N ILE A 83 -9.84 -22.52 -8.15
CA ILE A 83 -9.71 -21.06 -8.05
C ILE A 83 -11.09 -20.44 -8.30
N SER A 84 -11.55 -19.55 -7.42
CA SER A 84 -12.74 -18.74 -7.65
C SER A 84 -12.34 -17.27 -7.59
N LEU A 85 -12.60 -16.50 -8.65
CA LEU A 85 -12.19 -15.10 -8.70
C LEU A 85 -13.31 -14.17 -8.19
N LYS A 86 -14.56 -14.51 -8.49
CA LYS A 86 -15.75 -13.73 -8.09
C LYS A 86 -16.14 -13.97 -6.64
N GLN A 87 -15.30 -13.53 -5.71
CA GLN A 87 -15.55 -13.61 -4.26
C GLN A 87 -15.14 -12.32 -3.52
N GLY A 88 -15.76 -12.08 -2.37
CA GLY A 88 -15.53 -10.87 -1.56
C GLY A 88 -15.76 -9.58 -2.35
N LEU A 89 -14.75 -8.71 -2.43
CA LEU A 89 -14.81 -7.46 -3.21
C LEU A 89 -15.13 -7.70 -4.70
N PHE A 90 -14.77 -8.87 -5.23
CA PHE A 90 -15.00 -9.26 -6.63
C PHE A 90 -16.29 -10.06 -6.84
N ALA A 91 -17.09 -10.28 -5.80
CA ALA A 91 -18.25 -11.17 -5.87
C ALA A 91 -19.35 -10.66 -6.81
N LYS A 92 -19.53 -9.34 -6.88
CA LYS A 92 -20.59 -8.70 -7.68
C LYS A 92 -20.06 -7.46 -8.34
N ALA A 93 -20.38 -7.31 -9.62
CA ALA A 93 -20.17 -6.06 -10.31
C ALA A 93 -21.00 -4.96 -9.65
N LYS A 94 -20.34 -3.97 -9.06
CA LYS A 94 -20.97 -2.80 -8.46
C LYS A 94 -19.97 -1.69 -8.24
N GLN A 95 -20.50 -0.49 -8.04
CA GLN A 95 -19.70 0.66 -7.64
C GLN A 95 -19.69 0.81 -6.12
N TYR A 96 -18.51 1.08 -5.58
CA TYR A 96 -18.28 1.37 -4.17
C TYR A 96 -17.80 2.82 -4.03
N PRO A 97 -18.31 3.59 -3.04
CA PRO A 97 -17.67 4.82 -2.64
C PRO A 97 -16.32 4.51 -1.98
N VAL A 98 -15.33 5.37 -2.23
CA VAL A 98 -13.98 5.20 -1.68
C VAL A 98 -13.43 6.50 -1.11
N TRP A 99 -12.60 6.38 -0.08
CA TRP A 99 -11.67 7.43 0.34
C TRP A 99 -10.26 7.06 -0.08
N LEU A 100 -9.57 7.96 -0.77
CA LEU A 100 -8.18 7.82 -1.13
C LEU A 100 -7.34 8.73 -0.23
N ARG A 101 -6.13 8.28 0.10
CA ARG A 101 -5.11 9.12 0.72
C ARG A 101 -3.82 9.08 -0.08
N PHE A 102 -3.37 10.23 -0.56
CA PHE A 102 -2.07 10.40 -1.20
C PHE A 102 -1.03 10.84 -0.18
N ALA A 103 0.13 10.21 -0.17
CA ALA A 103 1.21 10.56 0.77
C ALA A 103 2.60 10.21 0.27
N SER A 104 3.60 10.91 0.81
CA SER A 104 5.02 10.54 0.70
C SER A 104 5.33 9.25 1.49
N GLY A 105 6.45 8.58 1.25
CA GLY A 105 6.88 7.36 1.93
C GLY A 105 7.78 7.58 3.15
N ALA A 106 8.42 8.73 3.24
CA ALA A 106 9.43 9.01 4.25
C ALA A 106 8.92 8.91 5.71
N PHE A 107 9.88 8.64 6.61
CA PHE A 107 9.73 8.61 8.08
C PHE A 107 9.61 10.01 8.72
N SER A 108 9.58 11.05 7.89
CA SER A 108 9.47 12.45 8.31
C SER A 108 8.83 13.27 7.20
N VAL A 109 8.30 14.44 7.53
CA VAL A 109 7.85 15.40 6.51
C VAL A 109 9.08 15.96 5.80
N LYS A 110 9.07 15.95 4.46
CA LYS A 110 10.13 16.46 3.59
C LYS A 110 9.53 17.25 2.42
N GLY A 111 10.32 18.10 1.76
CA GLY A 111 9.92 18.75 0.51
C GLY A 111 9.71 17.73 -0.61
N ASP A 112 8.78 18.02 -1.54
CA ASP A 112 8.42 17.12 -2.64
C ASP A 112 9.53 16.94 -3.69
N TYR A 113 10.56 17.79 -3.64
CA TYR A 113 11.81 17.66 -4.41
C TYR A 113 12.77 16.60 -3.85
N GLU A 114 12.53 16.08 -2.64
CA GLU A 114 13.32 14.99 -2.08
C GLU A 114 12.88 13.65 -2.68
N GLY A 115 13.86 12.84 -3.08
CA GLY A 115 13.62 11.50 -3.63
C GLY A 115 12.98 10.60 -2.58
N ASP A 116 11.80 10.08 -2.91
CA ASP A 116 10.99 9.25 -2.02
C ASP A 116 9.88 8.56 -2.82
N THR A 117 9.33 7.50 -2.28
CA THR A 117 8.14 6.84 -2.84
C THR A 117 6.90 7.69 -2.60
N ARG A 118 5.88 7.48 -3.44
CA ARG A 118 4.54 8.08 -3.31
C ARG A 118 3.53 6.95 -3.18
N SER A 119 2.55 7.16 -2.33
CA SER A 119 1.54 6.17 -1.97
C SER A 119 0.15 6.68 -2.27
N MET A 120 -0.72 5.73 -2.60
CA MET A 120 -2.17 5.88 -2.64
C MET A 120 -2.74 4.78 -1.75
N ALA A 121 -3.46 5.15 -0.70
CA ALA A 121 -4.24 4.21 0.09
C ALA A 121 -5.71 4.37 -0.27
N VAL A 122 -6.38 3.30 -0.68
CA VAL A 122 -7.79 3.27 -1.09
C VAL A 122 -8.57 2.53 -0.01
N LYS A 123 -9.51 3.20 0.63
CA LYS A 123 -10.49 2.59 1.54
C LYS A 123 -11.80 2.45 0.81
N VAL A 124 -12.20 1.22 0.56
CA VAL A 124 -13.47 0.86 -0.08
C VAL A 124 -14.54 0.74 0.99
N ILE A 125 -15.67 1.45 0.85
CA ILE A 125 -16.73 1.52 1.86
C ILE A 125 -17.93 0.65 1.42
N GLY A 126 -18.58 -0.02 2.36
CA GLY A 126 -19.73 -0.90 2.09
C GLY A 126 -19.33 -2.28 1.56
N VAL A 127 -18.16 -2.78 1.99
CA VAL A 127 -17.65 -4.12 1.68
C VAL A 127 -18.13 -5.10 2.74
N GLU A 128 -19.10 -5.93 2.37
CA GLU A 128 -19.68 -6.96 3.24
C GLU A 128 -18.98 -8.31 3.05
N GLY A 129 -18.96 -9.12 4.10
CA GLY A 129 -18.43 -10.49 4.08
C GLY A 129 -17.67 -10.83 5.36
N GLU A 130 -17.16 -12.07 5.41
CA GLU A 130 -16.35 -12.54 6.55
C GLU A 130 -15.06 -11.73 6.66
N ARG A 131 -14.80 -11.20 7.85
CA ARG A 131 -13.67 -10.33 8.14
C ARG A 131 -12.45 -11.12 8.59
N LEU A 132 -11.27 -10.57 8.32
CA LEU A 132 -10.06 -11.04 8.99
C LEU A 132 -10.14 -10.80 10.50
N PRO A 133 -9.59 -11.69 11.36
CA PRO A 133 -9.57 -11.48 12.80
C PRO A 133 -8.92 -10.15 13.24
N GLN A 134 -7.95 -9.67 12.46
CA GLN A 134 -7.26 -8.39 12.67
C GLN A 134 -7.97 -7.16 12.09
N SER A 135 -9.13 -7.34 11.44
CA SER A 135 -9.92 -6.25 10.88
C SER A 135 -10.54 -5.45 12.02
N HIS A 136 -10.30 -4.13 12.05
CA HIS A 136 -10.86 -3.23 13.06
C HIS A 136 -12.12 -2.52 12.57
N GLU A 137 -12.40 -2.56 11.26
CA GLU A 137 -13.63 -2.06 10.65
C GLU A 137 -14.45 -3.23 10.11
N LEU A 138 -15.77 -3.03 10.04
CA LEU A 138 -16.73 -4.11 9.73
C LEU A 138 -17.20 -4.09 8.28
N LYS A 139 -17.16 -2.94 7.62
CA LYS A 139 -17.77 -2.69 6.31
C LYS A 139 -16.83 -2.02 5.32
N THR A 140 -15.52 -2.07 5.53
CA THR A 140 -14.54 -1.48 4.61
C THR A 140 -13.50 -2.47 4.10
N GLN A 141 -12.78 -2.14 3.04
CA GLN A 141 -11.58 -2.89 2.64
C GLN A 141 -10.49 -1.92 2.21
N ASP A 142 -9.31 -2.04 2.80
CA ASP A 142 -8.18 -1.16 2.50
C ASP A 142 -7.22 -1.80 1.49
N ILE A 143 -6.88 -1.05 0.45
CA ILE A 143 -5.89 -1.42 -0.55
C ILE A 143 -4.82 -0.33 -0.52
N ILE A 144 -3.60 -0.70 -0.13
CA ILE A 144 -2.51 0.26 0.06
C ILE A 144 -1.42 -0.02 -0.99
N VAL A 145 -1.17 0.97 -1.84
CA VAL A 145 -0.31 0.86 -3.00
C VAL A 145 0.71 2.01 -3.07
N HIS A 146 1.82 1.77 -3.76
CA HIS A 146 2.93 2.71 -3.96
C HIS A 146 3.28 2.84 -5.43
N ASN A 147 3.93 3.92 -5.83
CA ASN A 147 4.43 4.12 -7.19
C ASN A 147 5.75 3.35 -7.48
N THR A 148 5.91 2.21 -6.81
CA THR A 148 7.02 1.26 -6.98
C THR A 148 6.47 -0.16 -6.88
N GLU A 149 6.99 -1.06 -7.72
CA GLU A 149 6.57 -2.46 -7.81
C GLU A 149 7.06 -3.33 -6.64
N LEU A 150 8.06 -2.84 -5.91
CA LEU A 150 8.76 -3.56 -4.85
C LEU A 150 8.86 -2.74 -3.58
N PHE A 151 9.09 -3.43 -2.46
CA PHE A 151 9.54 -2.84 -1.22
C PHE A 151 11.01 -3.20 -0.99
N PHE A 152 11.77 -2.30 -0.37
CA PHE A 152 13.24 -2.37 -0.40
C PHE A 152 13.88 -3.38 0.56
N VAL A 153 13.10 -4.07 1.40
CA VAL A 153 13.59 -5.07 2.36
C VAL A 153 12.96 -6.44 2.08
N ARG A 154 13.74 -7.48 2.33
CA ARG A 154 13.35 -8.88 2.10
C ARG A 154 12.60 -9.48 3.28
N THR A 155 13.04 -9.15 4.50
CA THR A 155 12.57 -9.80 5.73
C THR A 155 12.12 -8.79 6.77
N ILE A 156 11.33 -9.25 7.74
CA ILE A 156 10.93 -8.42 8.90
C ILE A 156 12.15 -8.10 9.78
N LYS A 157 13.13 -9.01 9.83
CA LYS A 157 14.41 -8.80 10.53
C LYS A 157 15.18 -7.63 9.95
N ASP A 158 15.31 -7.56 8.63
CA ASP A 158 16.01 -6.46 7.94
C ASP A 158 15.26 -5.15 8.16
N PHE A 159 13.93 -5.17 8.03
CA PHE A 159 13.11 -3.98 8.32
C PHE A 159 13.29 -3.50 9.76
N HIS A 160 13.30 -4.41 10.74
CA HIS A 160 13.58 -4.08 12.13
C HIS A 160 14.97 -3.48 12.33
N GLY A 161 16.00 -4.03 11.67
CA GLY A 161 17.36 -3.48 11.70
C GLY A 161 17.42 -2.05 11.17
N PHE A 162 16.81 -1.81 10.01
CA PHE A 162 16.74 -0.49 9.39
C PHE A 162 15.95 0.51 10.25
N PHE A 163 14.74 0.12 10.67
CA PHE A 163 13.87 0.98 11.47
C PHE A 163 14.48 1.29 12.84
N SER A 164 15.22 0.34 13.43
CA SER A 164 16.01 0.58 14.67
C SER A 164 17.06 1.67 14.47
N ALA A 165 17.74 1.68 13.32
CA ALA A 165 18.69 2.74 12.98
C ALA A 165 17.99 4.10 12.81
N ILE A 166 16.82 4.13 12.15
CA ILE A 166 15.99 5.34 12.01
C ILE A 166 15.54 5.87 13.38
N TYR A 167 14.98 5.01 14.23
CA TYR A 167 14.55 5.37 15.59
C TYR A 167 15.71 5.97 16.39
N ARG A 168 16.88 5.31 16.40
CA ARG A 168 18.08 5.81 17.11
C ARG A 168 18.58 7.13 16.54
N ALA A 169 18.55 7.31 15.22
CA ALA A 169 18.91 8.59 14.59
C ALA A 169 17.99 9.74 15.00
N GLY A 170 16.75 9.45 15.40
CA GLY A 170 15.81 10.42 15.98
C GLY A 170 16.08 10.78 17.43
N LEU A 171 16.90 10.02 18.17
CA LEU A 171 17.21 10.29 19.58
C LEU A 171 18.39 11.28 19.74
N PHE A 172 19.44 11.14 18.93
CA PHE A 172 20.64 11.97 19.00
C PHE A 172 21.20 12.28 17.60
N PRO A 173 21.60 13.53 17.27
CA PRO A 173 22.06 13.89 15.93
C PRO A 173 23.24 13.05 15.40
N LEU A 174 24.19 12.67 16.28
CA LEU A 174 25.34 11.84 15.92
C LEU A 174 24.93 10.44 15.40
N PHE A 175 23.76 9.94 15.83
CA PHE A 175 23.28 8.61 15.44
C PHE A 175 22.71 8.54 14.02
N LYS A 176 22.64 9.67 13.29
CA LYS A 176 22.33 9.65 11.85
C LYS A 176 23.31 8.78 11.05
N LEU A 177 24.55 8.64 11.51
CA LEU A 177 25.54 7.75 10.89
C LEU A 177 25.14 6.27 10.98
N LEU A 178 24.30 5.86 11.94
CA LEU A 178 23.83 4.48 12.05
C LEU A 178 22.96 4.06 10.86
N VAL A 179 22.17 4.99 10.30
CA VAL A 179 21.37 4.72 9.09
C VAL A 179 22.29 4.47 7.90
N LEU A 180 23.31 5.32 7.75
CA LEU A 180 24.32 5.14 6.70
C LEU A 180 25.10 3.84 6.88
N LEU A 181 25.50 3.51 8.11
CA LEU A 181 26.18 2.25 8.43
C LEU A 181 25.31 1.04 8.05
N TRP A 182 24.03 1.04 8.43
CA TRP A 182 23.11 -0.04 8.07
C TRP A 182 23.01 -0.19 6.54
N LEU A 183 22.83 0.92 5.80
CA LEU A 183 22.73 0.91 4.34
C LEU A 183 24.02 0.39 3.66
N ASN A 184 25.19 0.70 4.21
CA ASN A 184 26.46 0.17 3.68
C ASN A 184 26.63 -1.33 3.94
N LEU A 185 26.08 -1.83 5.05
CA LEU A 185 26.09 -3.27 5.37
C LEU A 185 25.00 -4.06 4.62
N HIS A 186 24.01 -3.37 4.03
CA HIS A 186 22.89 -3.95 3.29
C HIS A 186 22.84 -3.36 1.86
N PRO A 187 23.86 -3.62 1.01
CA PRO A 187 23.99 -2.97 -0.30
C PRO A 187 22.87 -3.32 -1.28
N TYR A 188 22.27 -4.51 -1.15
CA TYR A 188 21.11 -4.92 -1.95
C TYR A 188 19.90 -4.04 -1.64
N GLU A 189 19.51 -3.96 -0.36
CA GLU A 189 18.41 -3.14 0.12
C GLU A 189 18.66 -1.64 -0.17
N PHE A 190 19.91 -1.18 -0.02
CA PHE A 190 20.27 0.20 -0.36
C PHE A 190 20.09 0.51 -1.85
N THR A 191 20.42 -0.44 -2.74
CA THR A 191 20.24 -0.27 -4.18
C THR A 191 18.77 -0.18 -4.56
N LEU A 192 17.93 -1.01 -3.96
CA LEU A 192 16.48 -0.98 -4.15
C LEU A 192 15.85 0.32 -3.64
N LEU A 193 16.27 0.78 -2.45
CA LEU A 193 15.82 2.03 -1.88
C LEU A 193 16.18 3.22 -2.78
N LYS A 194 17.44 3.29 -3.24
CA LYS A 194 17.86 4.32 -4.21
C LYS A 194 17.04 4.27 -5.48
N THR A 195 16.77 3.08 -6.01
CA THR A 195 16.00 2.91 -7.25
C THR A 195 14.56 3.39 -7.08
N SER A 196 13.93 3.03 -5.95
CA SER A 196 12.57 3.47 -5.59
C SER A 196 12.45 4.99 -5.43
N PHE A 197 13.55 5.68 -5.07
CA PHE A 197 13.58 7.13 -4.83
C PHE A 197 13.93 7.99 -6.06
N LYS A 198 14.16 7.37 -7.22
CA LYS A 198 14.51 8.10 -8.46
C LYS A 198 13.32 8.75 -9.16
N ARG A 199 12.09 8.35 -8.83
CA ARG A 199 10.88 8.75 -9.54
C ARG A 199 10.24 9.97 -8.88
N PHE A 200 10.07 11.03 -9.66
CA PHE A 200 9.42 12.28 -9.24
C PHE A 200 8.19 12.49 -10.12
N PRO A 201 7.02 11.91 -9.78
CA PRO A 201 5.86 11.92 -10.67
C PRO A 201 5.46 13.37 -10.99
N LYS A 202 4.99 13.67 -12.21
CA LYS A 202 4.50 15.02 -12.51
C LYS A 202 3.24 15.37 -11.70
N THR A 203 2.39 14.38 -11.47
CA THR A 203 1.23 14.49 -10.59
C THR A 203 0.94 13.11 -10.02
N LEU A 204 0.31 13.06 -8.84
CA LEU A 204 -0.16 11.81 -8.24
C LEU A 204 -1.48 11.32 -8.85
N LEU A 205 -2.18 12.17 -9.62
CA LEU A 205 -3.48 11.87 -10.22
C LEU A 205 -3.40 11.11 -11.56
N ILE A 206 -2.21 10.94 -12.13
CA ILE A 206 -1.96 10.06 -13.30
C ILE A 206 -0.72 9.18 -13.10
N GLU A 207 -0.43 8.82 -11.84
CA GLU A 207 0.66 7.90 -11.50
C GLU A 207 0.16 6.45 -11.46
N ARG A 208 1.05 5.50 -11.77
CA ARG A 208 0.79 4.06 -11.61
C ARG A 208 1.16 3.62 -10.20
N TYR A 209 0.34 2.75 -9.62
CA TYR A 209 0.52 2.24 -8.27
C TYR A 209 0.42 0.72 -8.21
N TRP A 210 1.26 0.10 -7.37
CA TRP A 210 1.30 -1.33 -7.11
C TRP A 210 1.21 -1.61 -5.62
N SER A 211 0.60 -2.73 -5.24
CA SER A 211 0.59 -3.15 -3.84
C SER A 211 1.97 -3.58 -3.34
N ALA A 212 2.86 -4.00 -4.25
CA ALA A 212 4.16 -4.63 -4.03
C ALA A 212 4.12 -5.96 -3.24
N SER A 213 3.32 -6.02 -2.17
CA SER A 213 2.97 -7.22 -1.41
C SER A 213 1.72 -7.91 -1.96
N ALA A 214 1.59 -9.21 -1.67
CA ALA A 214 0.60 -10.08 -2.26
C ALA A 214 -0.61 -10.34 -1.33
N TYR A 215 -1.71 -10.82 -1.91
CA TYR A 215 -2.97 -11.13 -1.23
C TYR A 215 -3.45 -12.49 -1.71
N SER A 216 -3.99 -13.32 -0.82
CA SER A 216 -4.68 -14.53 -1.24
C SER A 216 -6.01 -14.16 -1.89
N LEU A 217 -6.46 -14.98 -2.83
CA LEU A 217 -7.82 -14.93 -3.34
C LEU A 217 -8.52 -16.25 -3.01
N GLY A 218 -9.33 -16.20 -1.96
CA GLY A 218 -9.95 -17.35 -1.31
C GLY A 218 -9.10 -17.97 -0.22
N LEU A 219 -9.73 -18.85 0.55
CA LEU A 219 -9.11 -19.65 1.60
C LEU A 219 -9.38 -21.13 1.31
N LYS A 220 -8.44 -22.00 1.71
CA LYS A 220 -8.72 -23.44 1.73
C LYS A 220 -9.64 -23.77 2.90
N SER A 221 -10.38 -24.87 2.78
CA SER A 221 -11.29 -25.33 3.84
C SER A 221 -10.59 -25.68 5.15
N ASP A 222 -9.30 -25.99 5.11
CA ASP A 222 -8.45 -26.33 6.25
C ASP A 222 -7.57 -25.16 6.74
N PHE A 223 -7.84 -23.93 6.26
CA PHE A 223 -7.07 -22.76 6.67
C PHE A 223 -7.25 -22.46 8.18
N ASP A 224 -6.14 -22.46 8.93
CA ASP A 224 -6.09 -22.08 10.34
C ASP A 224 -5.57 -20.64 10.51
N PRO A 225 -6.44 -19.66 10.84
CA PRO A 225 -6.03 -18.27 11.03
C PRO A 225 -5.09 -18.05 12.23
N SER A 226 -4.93 -19.03 13.13
CA SER A 226 -4.07 -18.93 14.31
C SER A 226 -2.62 -19.34 14.07
N GLN A 227 -2.32 -20.02 12.96
CA GLN A 227 -0.97 -20.50 12.62
C GLN A 227 -0.27 -19.85 11.39
N PRO A 228 -0.68 -18.67 10.86
CA PRO A 228 0.07 -18.03 9.79
C PRO A 228 1.43 -17.60 10.36
N GLY A 229 2.52 -18.04 9.74
CA GLY A 229 3.85 -17.71 10.24
C GLY A 229 4.62 -18.84 10.91
N ARG A 230 3.99 -19.98 11.22
CA ARG A 230 4.65 -21.12 11.89
C ARG A 230 4.97 -22.28 10.97
N VAL A 231 4.16 -22.45 9.92
CA VAL A 231 4.29 -23.48 8.90
C VAL A 231 3.98 -22.87 7.54
N PRO A 232 4.40 -23.51 6.44
CA PRO A 232 3.92 -23.12 5.12
C PRO A 232 2.40 -23.17 5.04
N VAL A 233 1.79 -22.13 4.48
CA VAL A 233 0.33 -22.02 4.33
C VAL A 233 0.01 -21.89 2.85
N GLU A 234 -0.84 -22.77 2.34
CA GLU A 234 -1.25 -22.81 0.94
C GLU A 234 -2.61 -22.13 0.73
N TYR A 235 -2.77 -21.43 -0.39
CA TYR A 235 -3.98 -20.72 -0.79
C TYR A 235 -4.49 -21.21 -2.15
N PRO A 236 -5.79 -20.99 -2.47
CA PRO A 236 -6.31 -21.31 -3.81
C PRO A 236 -5.60 -20.51 -4.91
N ALA A 237 -5.38 -19.21 -4.69
CA ALA A 237 -4.63 -18.34 -5.57
C ALA A 237 -3.99 -17.19 -4.76
N VAL A 238 -2.95 -16.58 -5.32
CA VAL A 238 -2.27 -15.40 -4.76
C VAL A 238 -2.06 -14.36 -5.84
N ILE A 239 -2.39 -13.11 -5.51
CA ILE A 239 -2.41 -11.97 -6.42
C ILE A 239 -1.67 -10.75 -5.85
N LYS A 240 -1.24 -9.83 -6.72
CA LYS A 240 -0.91 -8.44 -6.38
C LYS A 240 -1.94 -7.50 -7.00
N TYR A 241 -2.18 -6.36 -6.36
CA TYR A 241 -3.06 -5.32 -6.89
C TYR A 241 -2.26 -4.27 -7.65
N GLY A 242 -2.86 -3.71 -8.71
CA GLY A 242 -2.32 -2.60 -9.48
C GLY A 242 -3.40 -1.57 -9.82
N PHE A 243 -2.98 -0.31 -9.93
CA PHE A 243 -3.78 0.80 -10.44
C PHE A 243 -3.02 1.48 -11.57
N THR A 244 -3.50 1.30 -12.80
CA THR A 244 -2.84 1.84 -14.01
C THR A 244 -3.61 3.05 -14.51
N PRO A 245 -2.99 4.24 -14.61
CA PRO A 245 -3.68 5.46 -15.03
C PRO A 245 -4.10 5.35 -16.50
N ILE A 246 -5.35 5.71 -16.77
CA ILE A 246 -5.96 5.63 -18.09
C ILE A 246 -6.71 6.92 -18.42
N SER A 247 -6.98 7.17 -19.70
CA SER A 247 -7.87 8.24 -20.12
C SER A 247 -9.26 8.04 -19.53
N SER A 248 -9.87 9.11 -19.01
CA SER A 248 -11.23 9.09 -18.49
C SER A 248 -12.27 8.82 -19.58
N GLN A 249 -11.93 9.09 -20.84
CA GLN A 249 -12.80 8.84 -21.99
C GLN A 249 -12.50 7.49 -22.65
N PRO A 250 -13.53 6.76 -23.11
CA PRO A 250 -13.35 5.62 -23.99
C PRO A 250 -12.48 5.98 -25.20
N PRO A 251 -11.54 5.11 -25.63
CA PRO A 251 -11.40 3.70 -25.25
C PRO A 251 -10.50 3.44 -24.03
N HIS A 252 -10.29 4.41 -23.14
CA HIS A 252 -9.51 4.25 -21.89
C HIS A 252 -8.05 3.83 -22.11
N GLN A 253 -7.34 4.58 -22.95
CA GLN A 253 -5.93 4.33 -23.22
C GLN A 253 -5.08 4.58 -21.98
N GLN A 254 -4.09 3.72 -21.72
CA GLN A 254 -3.11 3.93 -20.67
C GLN A 254 -2.36 5.25 -20.89
N LEU A 255 -2.23 6.03 -19.82
CA LEU A 255 -1.52 7.30 -19.85
C LEU A 255 -0.01 7.08 -19.67
N PRO A 256 0.83 7.86 -20.38
CA PRO A 256 2.27 7.80 -20.16
C PRO A 256 2.61 8.31 -18.77
N LEU A 257 3.65 7.72 -18.20
CA LEU A 257 4.14 8.12 -16.89
C LEU A 257 5.05 9.33 -17.03
N GLU A 258 4.65 10.45 -16.44
CA GLU A 258 5.38 11.72 -16.53
C GLU A 258 6.13 12.02 -15.22
N SER A 259 7.25 12.74 -15.34
CA SER A 259 8.04 13.18 -14.19
C SER A 259 8.21 14.70 -14.15
N ARG A 260 8.37 15.25 -12.94
CA ARG A 260 8.75 16.65 -12.73
C ARG A 260 10.10 16.93 -13.41
N PRO A 261 10.23 18.06 -14.13
CA PRO A 261 11.51 18.45 -14.71
C PRO A 261 12.60 18.62 -13.66
N GLU A 262 13.83 18.19 -13.97
CA GLU A 262 14.97 18.31 -13.05
C GLU A 262 15.27 19.77 -12.66
N SER A 263 15.02 20.71 -13.59
CA SER A 263 15.16 22.15 -13.34
C SER A 263 14.21 22.65 -12.24
N GLU A 264 12.97 22.16 -12.21
CA GLU A 264 11.99 22.51 -11.17
C GLU A 264 12.40 21.92 -9.81
N LEU A 265 12.87 20.68 -9.78
CA LEU A 265 13.37 20.03 -8.56
C LEU A 265 14.58 20.79 -7.98
N LYS A 266 15.54 21.16 -8.83
CA LYS A 266 16.72 21.96 -8.42
C LYS A 266 16.30 23.33 -7.89
N LYS A 267 15.36 24.00 -8.56
CA LYS A 267 14.83 25.30 -8.12
C LYS A 267 14.13 25.19 -6.77
N ALA A 268 13.25 24.21 -6.60
CA ALA A 268 12.53 23.97 -5.34
C ALA A 268 13.51 23.70 -4.20
N LYS A 269 14.54 22.87 -4.44
CA LYS A 269 15.61 22.59 -3.47
C LYS A 269 16.41 23.85 -3.11
N ALA A 270 16.73 24.69 -4.08
CA ALA A 270 17.51 25.92 -3.87
C ALA A 270 16.72 26.99 -3.08
N LEU A 271 15.40 27.04 -3.23
CA LEU A 271 14.55 27.96 -2.48
C LEU A 271 14.48 27.63 -0.98
N GLY A 272 14.76 26.37 -0.60
CA GLY A 272 14.81 25.94 0.80
C GLY A 272 13.48 26.02 1.56
N SER A 273 12.38 26.36 0.88
CA SER A 273 11.02 26.38 1.42
C SER A 273 10.40 24.98 1.46
N ASP A 274 9.34 24.81 2.26
CA ASP A 274 8.52 23.60 2.27
C ASP A 274 7.86 23.38 0.90
N ASP A 275 8.50 22.59 0.03
CA ASP A 275 7.93 22.21 -1.27
C ASP A 275 6.74 21.27 -1.07
N ASN A 276 5.53 21.80 -1.23
CA ASN A 276 4.26 21.08 -1.15
C ASN A 276 3.63 20.85 -2.54
N TYR A 277 4.46 20.80 -3.59
CA TYR A 277 4.05 20.62 -4.98
C TYR A 277 2.90 19.65 -5.19
N TYR A 278 2.97 18.41 -4.67
CA TYR A 278 1.91 17.42 -4.92
C TYR A 278 0.58 17.76 -4.27
N ARG A 279 0.61 18.45 -3.12
CA ARG A 279 -0.63 18.92 -2.48
C ARG A 279 -1.27 20.03 -3.30
N GLU A 280 -0.49 21.02 -3.70
CA GLU A 280 -0.98 22.16 -4.48
C GLU A 280 -1.48 21.71 -5.85
N ASP A 281 -0.77 20.77 -6.49
CA ASP A 281 -1.18 20.14 -7.75
C ASP A 281 -2.53 19.43 -7.61
N ILE A 282 -2.73 18.57 -6.58
CA ILE A 282 -4.01 17.89 -6.36
C ILE A 282 -5.15 18.90 -6.13
N ILE A 283 -4.92 19.93 -5.30
CA ILE A 283 -5.93 20.96 -5.01
C ILE A 283 -6.34 21.69 -6.30
N GLN A 284 -5.36 22.13 -7.09
CA GLN A 284 -5.63 22.88 -8.32
C GLN A 284 -6.24 21.99 -9.41
N ALA A 285 -5.79 20.75 -9.54
CA ALA A 285 -6.27 19.80 -10.52
C ALA A 285 -7.73 19.42 -10.27
N LEU A 286 -8.08 19.03 -9.04
CA LEU A 286 -9.44 18.57 -8.70
C LEU A 286 -10.44 19.73 -8.56
N ALA A 287 -9.99 20.97 -8.35
CA ALA A 287 -10.86 22.14 -8.35
C ALA A 287 -11.43 22.48 -9.75
N LYS A 288 -10.88 21.92 -10.83
CA LYS A 288 -11.40 22.16 -12.19
C LYS A 288 -12.76 21.47 -12.37
N PRO A 289 -13.78 22.13 -12.94
CA PRO A 289 -15.12 21.54 -13.08
C PRO A 289 -15.18 20.27 -13.93
N ASP A 290 -14.25 20.11 -14.86
CA ASP A 290 -14.10 18.97 -15.77
C ASP A 290 -13.08 17.93 -15.28
N ALA A 291 -12.57 18.06 -14.04
CA ALA A 291 -11.60 17.13 -13.49
C ALA A 291 -12.19 15.72 -13.40
N GLU A 292 -11.55 14.78 -14.10
CA GLU A 292 -11.83 13.36 -14.01
C GLU A 292 -10.54 12.56 -14.23
N TYR A 293 -10.13 11.83 -13.19
CA TYR A 293 -8.93 11.01 -13.17
C TYR A 293 -9.31 9.56 -12.93
N THR A 294 -8.72 8.67 -13.72
CA THR A 294 -9.18 7.28 -13.80
C THR A 294 -8.01 6.31 -13.81
N TRP A 295 -8.17 5.22 -13.07
CA TRP A 295 -7.24 4.09 -13.08
C TRP A 295 -8.01 2.80 -13.33
N ASP A 296 -7.46 1.94 -14.19
CA ASP A 296 -7.88 0.54 -14.20
C ASP A 296 -7.40 -0.11 -12.90
N PHE A 297 -8.31 -0.73 -12.16
CA PHE A 297 -8.01 -1.56 -11.00
C PHE A 297 -7.76 -2.99 -11.46
N GLN A 298 -6.56 -3.49 -11.20
CA GLN A 298 -6.05 -4.71 -11.82
C GLN A 298 -5.50 -5.70 -10.79
N ILE A 299 -5.50 -6.97 -11.16
CA ILE A 299 -4.86 -8.05 -10.41
C ILE A 299 -3.79 -8.74 -11.26
N GLN A 300 -2.69 -9.13 -10.64
CA GLN A 300 -1.62 -9.92 -11.24
C GLN A 300 -1.45 -11.19 -10.42
N PHE A 301 -1.35 -12.36 -11.05
CA PHE A 301 -1.25 -13.65 -10.33
C PHE A 301 0.21 -14.07 -10.14
N GLN A 302 0.46 -14.86 -9.09
CA GLN A 302 1.70 -15.61 -9.01
C GLN A 302 1.65 -16.74 -10.06
N THR A 303 2.56 -16.74 -11.03
CA THR A 303 2.61 -17.78 -12.07
C THR A 303 3.80 -18.73 -11.93
N SER A 304 4.83 -18.34 -11.19
CA SER A 304 6.00 -19.17 -10.87
C SER A 304 6.40 -19.09 -9.40
N PRO A 305 6.98 -20.13 -8.78
CA PRO A 305 7.47 -20.07 -7.39
C PRO A 305 8.56 -19.01 -7.12
N GLU A 306 9.25 -18.55 -8.17
CA GLU A 306 10.25 -17.48 -8.14
C GLU A 306 9.61 -16.10 -7.93
N MET A 307 8.32 -15.95 -8.29
CA MET A 307 7.51 -14.79 -7.95
C MET A 307 7.17 -14.84 -6.46
N SER A 308 8.12 -14.43 -5.62
CA SER A 308 8.02 -14.60 -4.17
C SER A 308 6.81 -13.89 -3.57
N ILE A 309 6.18 -14.55 -2.61
CA ILE A 309 5.10 -14.00 -1.77
C ILE A 309 5.69 -13.30 -0.55
N ASP A 310 6.71 -13.89 0.07
CA ASP A 310 7.32 -13.39 1.30
C ASP A 310 8.41 -12.35 1.05
N ASP A 311 9.09 -12.41 -0.10
CA ASP A 311 10.13 -11.45 -0.47
C ASP A 311 9.58 -10.38 -1.42
N THR A 312 9.28 -9.22 -0.84
CA THR A 312 8.75 -8.06 -1.57
C THR A 312 9.78 -7.29 -2.38
N THR A 313 11.06 -7.67 -2.36
CA THR A 313 12.07 -7.07 -3.23
C THR A 313 12.02 -7.60 -4.65
N ILE A 314 11.27 -8.69 -4.87
CA ILE A 314 11.13 -9.36 -6.16
C ILE A 314 9.86 -8.84 -6.87
N PRO A 315 10.01 -7.99 -7.91
CA PRO A 315 8.88 -7.64 -8.76
C PRO A 315 8.41 -8.89 -9.53
N TRP A 316 7.10 -8.97 -9.80
CA TRP A 316 6.56 -10.04 -10.63
C TRP A 316 6.53 -9.55 -12.07
N ASN A 317 7.28 -10.21 -12.95
CA ASN A 317 7.43 -9.80 -14.35
C ASN A 317 6.06 -9.79 -15.07
N GLU A 318 5.67 -8.64 -15.62
CA GLU A 318 4.38 -8.46 -16.31
C GLU A 318 4.30 -9.26 -17.63
N GLU A 319 5.42 -9.61 -18.26
CA GLU A 319 5.42 -10.48 -19.44
C GLU A 319 5.05 -11.92 -19.09
N GLU A 320 5.51 -12.40 -17.92
CA GLU A 320 5.24 -13.74 -17.40
C GLU A 320 3.85 -13.82 -16.76
N SER A 321 3.43 -12.75 -16.06
CA SER A 321 2.12 -12.61 -15.43
C SER A 321 1.55 -11.21 -15.69
N PRO A 322 0.71 -11.01 -16.71
CA PRO A 322 0.14 -9.71 -17.01
C PRO A 322 -0.90 -9.31 -15.96
N PHE A 323 -1.16 -8.01 -15.86
CA PHE A 323 -2.28 -7.48 -15.09
C PHE A 323 -3.61 -7.68 -15.82
N PHE A 324 -4.62 -8.16 -15.10
CA PHE A 324 -6.00 -8.29 -15.56
C PHE A 324 -6.86 -7.20 -14.93
N THR A 325 -7.54 -6.40 -15.75
CA THR A 325 -8.47 -5.38 -15.25
C THR A 325 -9.74 -6.03 -14.68
N VAL A 326 -10.03 -5.74 -13.42
CA VAL A 326 -11.21 -6.23 -12.68
C VAL A 326 -12.13 -5.11 -12.22
N GLY A 327 -11.73 -3.86 -12.43
CA GLY A 327 -12.51 -2.71 -12.06
C GLY A 327 -11.87 -1.39 -12.47
N ARG A 328 -12.42 -0.30 -11.96
CA ARG A 328 -12.00 1.06 -12.28
C ARG A 328 -12.19 2.00 -11.10
N LEU A 329 -11.12 2.71 -10.76
CA LEU A 329 -11.11 3.78 -9.79
C LEU A 329 -11.27 5.12 -10.51
N THR A 330 -12.24 5.92 -10.10
CA THR A 330 -12.49 7.24 -10.66
C THR A 330 -12.56 8.29 -9.55
N VAL A 331 -11.78 9.37 -9.72
CA VAL A 331 -11.81 10.58 -8.88
C VAL A 331 -12.28 11.73 -9.76
N LYS A 332 -13.33 12.43 -9.33
CA LYS A 332 -13.92 13.57 -10.05
C LYS A 332 -13.65 14.88 -9.31
N HIS A 333 -14.04 15.97 -9.96
CA HIS A 333 -14.08 17.31 -9.40
C HIS A 333 -14.55 17.33 -7.94
N GLN A 334 -13.73 17.93 -7.07
CA GLN A 334 -14.03 18.17 -5.66
C GLN A 334 -13.09 19.23 -5.08
N GLN A 335 -13.50 19.86 -3.98
CA GLN A 335 -12.63 20.74 -3.20
C GLN A 335 -11.83 19.90 -2.21
N VAL A 336 -10.52 20.14 -2.09
CA VAL A 336 -9.60 19.26 -1.31
C VAL A 336 -8.82 20.00 -0.23
N ASN A 337 -9.21 21.25 0.04
CA ASN A 337 -8.51 22.13 0.98
C ASN A 337 -9.39 22.56 2.17
N ASP A 338 -10.52 21.89 2.40
CA ASP A 338 -11.34 22.15 3.58
C ASP A 338 -10.63 21.66 4.86
N PRO A 339 -10.52 22.49 5.92
CA PRO A 339 -9.85 22.09 7.16
C PRO A 339 -10.48 20.88 7.86
N GLN A 340 -11.81 20.72 7.81
CA GLN A 340 -12.50 19.59 8.44
C GLN A 340 -12.23 18.31 7.66
N GLU A 341 -12.29 18.34 6.34
CA GLU A 341 -11.95 17.19 5.48
C GLU A 341 -10.47 16.81 5.58
N ASN A 342 -9.56 17.79 5.64
CA ASN A 342 -8.14 17.52 5.89
C ASN A 342 -7.94 16.84 7.25
N ASN A 343 -8.65 17.30 8.29
CA ASN A 343 -8.59 16.70 9.60
C ASN A 343 -9.18 15.27 9.61
N PHE A 344 -10.30 15.06 8.93
CA PHE A 344 -10.91 13.75 8.73
C PHE A 344 -9.96 12.79 7.99
N GLY A 345 -9.40 13.23 6.86
CA GLY A 345 -8.46 12.47 6.04
C GLY A 345 -7.17 12.12 6.77
N GLU A 346 -6.63 13.05 7.57
CA GLU A 346 -5.50 12.75 8.45
C GLU A 346 -5.87 11.68 9.47
N ASN A 347 -7.13 11.67 9.93
CA ASN A 347 -7.66 10.73 10.92
C ASN A 347 -8.08 9.37 10.40
N LEU A 348 -8.27 9.17 9.08
CA LEU A 348 -8.51 7.84 8.52
C LEU A 348 -7.44 6.83 8.96
N SER A 349 -7.88 5.64 9.39
CA SER A 349 -7.00 4.50 9.62
C SER A 349 -6.97 3.63 8.37
N PHE A 350 -5.79 3.14 8.01
CA PHE A 350 -5.65 2.16 6.93
C PHE A 350 -4.90 0.96 7.48
N SER A 351 -5.19 -0.25 7.02
CA SER A 351 -4.38 -1.44 7.30
C SER A 351 -4.62 -2.49 6.21
N PRO A 352 -3.59 -3.16 5.67
CA PRO A 352 -3.81 -4.30 4.77
C PRO A 352 -4.65 -5.42 5.41
N GLY A 353 -4.60 -5.53 6.75
CA GLY A 353 -5.42 -6.48 7.52
C GLY A 353 -6.87 -6.06 7.71
N ASN A 354 -7.25 -4.84 7.28
CA ASN A 354 -8.60 -4.35 7.32
C ASN A 354 -9.32 -4.72 6.00
N GLY A 355 -9.79 -5.96 5.94
CA GLY A 355 -10.42 -6.51 4.75
C GLY A 355 -11.10 -7.85 5.00
N LEU A 356 -11.58 -8.44 3.91
CA LEU A 356 -12.24 -9.74 3.93
C LEU A 356 -11.24 -10.88 4.07
N ALA A 357 -11.66 -11.96 4.73
CA ALA A 357 -10.85 -13.18 4.91
C ALA A 357 -10.41 -13.79 3.57
N VAL A 358 -11.28 -13.74 2.56
CA VAL A 358 -11.00 -14.22 1.20
C VAL A 358 -10.07 -13.30 0.38
N HIS A 359 -9.72 -12.11 0.89
CA HIS A 359 -8.73 -11.19 0.31
C HIS A 359 -7.57 -10.97 1.29
N ARG A 360 -7.16 -12.03 2.01
CA ARG A 360 -6.17 -11.94 3.08
C ARG A 360 -4.83 -11.39 2.57
N PRO A 361 -4.21 -10.41 3.24
CA PRO A 361 -2.86 -9.99 2.92
C PRO A 361 -1.87 -11.11 3.30
N VAL A 362 -1.02 -11.52 2.36
CA VAL A 362 -0.03 -12.60 2.53
C VAL A 362 1.39 -12.10 2.28
N GLY A 363 2.38 -12.84 2.80
CA GLY A 363 3.80 -12.52 2.78
C GLY A 363 4.29 -11.83 4.06
N ALA A 364 5.58 -11.99 4.37
CA ALA A 364 6.22 -11.49 5.59
C ALA A 364 5.90 -10.01 5.89
N ILE A 365 6.04 -9.14 4.89
CA ILE A 365 5.77 -7.71 5.07
C ILE A 365 4.29 -7.45 5.38
N ASN A 366 3.36 -8.16 4.76
CA ASN A 366 1.93 -7.99 5.03
C ASN A 366 1.51 -8.51 6.41
N ARG A 367 2.14 -9.57 6.90
CA ARG A 367 1.97 -10.06 8.28
C ARG A 367 2.45 -9.00 9.28
N LEU A 368 3.61 -8.38 9.06
CA LEU A 368 4.05 -7.24 9.86
C LEU A 368 3.08 -6.05 9.77
N ARG A 369 2.69 -5.64 8.56
CA ARG A 369 1.81 -4.48 8.33
C ARG A 369 0.47 -4.62 9.03
N SER A 370 -0.09 -5.84 9.03
CA SER A 370 -1.34 -6.15 9.74
C SER A 370 -1.26 -5.92 11.25
N ILE A 371 -0.05 -5.96 11.83
CA ILE A 371 0.20 -5.73 13.26
C ILE A 371 0.53 -4.26 13.54
N VAL A 372 1.45 -3.66 12.77
CA VAL A 372 1.98 -2.33 13.10
C VAL A 372 1.04 -1.18 12.70
N TYR A 373 0.24 -1.33 11.65
CA TYR A 373 -0.65 -0.25 11.19
C TYR A 373 -1.70 0.12 12.26
N PRO A 374 -2.42 -0.84 12.88
CA PRO A 374 -3.33 -0.54 13.99
C PRO A 374 -2.64 0.14 15.18
N ILE A 375 -1.43 -0.31 15.55
CA ILE A 375 -0.66 0.28 16.66
C ILE A 375 -0.37 1.78 16.40
N VAL A 376 0.07 2.13 15.19
CA VAL A 376 0.35 3.53 14.82
C VAL A 376 -0.94 4.35 14.80
N ALA A 377 -2.02 3.81 14.23
CA ALA A 377 -3.31 4.48 14.16
C ALA A 377 -3.84 4.79 15.57
N GLU A 378 -3.92 3.78 16.44
CA GLU A 378 -4.37 3.92 17.84
C GLU A 378 -3.50 4.93 18.60
N SER A 379 -2.17 4.83 18.50
CA SER A 379 -1.25 5.77 19.16
C SER A 379 -1.52 7.21 18.72
N ARG A 380 -1.71 7.43 17.41
CA ARG A 380 -2.01 8.76 16.85
C ARG A 380 -3.36 9.30 17.29
N HIS A 381 -4.40 8.46 17.28
CA HIS A 381 -5.74 8.84 17.73
C HIS A 381 -5.76 9.18 19.22
N ASN A 382 -5.17 8.33 20.06
CA ASN A 382 -5.08 8.53 21.50
C ASN A 382 -4.33 9.82 21.85
N LYS A 383 -3.20 10.10 21.20
CA LYS A 383 -2.42 11.34 21.42
C LYS A 383 -3.20 12.59 21.04
N ARG A 384 -4.05 12.51 20.01
CA ARG A 384 -4.89 13.62 19.53
C ARG A 384 -6.26 13.70 20.20
N GLY A 385 -6.60 12.76 21.08
CA GLY A 385 -7.94 12.68 21.68
C GLY A 385 -9.06 12.41 20.65
N VAL A 386 -8.74 11.70 19.57
CA VAL A 386 -9.70 11.37 18.50
C VAL A 386 -10.37 10.04 18.83
N ASN A 387 -11.68 10.05 18.99
CA ASN A 387 -12.48 8.83 19.04
C ASN A 387 -12.72 8.35 17.61
N TYR A 388 -11.91 7.39 17.16
CA TYR A 388 -12.01 6.88 15.79
C TYR A 388 -13.39 6.26 15.54
N GLN A 389 -13.93 6.53 14.35
CA GLN A 389 -15.14 5.90 13.84
C GLN A 389 -14.84 5.40 12.44
N GLU A 390 -15.32 4.19 12.15
CA GLU A 390 -15.30 3.66 10.79
C GLU A 390 -16.03 4.64 9.84
N PRO A 391 -15.42 5.03 8.71
CA PRO A 391 -16.06 5.95 7.80
C PRO A 391 -17.26 5.28 7.12
N THR A 392 -18.34 6.03 7.02
CA THR A 392 -19.57 5.64 6.33
C THR A 392 -19.83 6.59 5.17
N VAL A 393 -20.77 6.21 4.29
CA VAL A 393 -21.16 6.98 3.11
C VAL A 393 -22.01 8.18 3.51
#